data_AF-A0A1F6X3U6-F1
#
_entry.id   AF-A0A1F6X3U6-F1
#
_cell.length_a   1.000
_cell.length_b   1.000
_cell.length_c   1.000
_cell.angle_alpha   90.00
_cell.angle_beta   90.00
_cell.angle_gamma   90.00
#
_symmetry.space_group_name_H-M   'P 1'
#
loop_
_entity.id
_entity.type
_entity.pdbx_description
1 polymer ?
#
loop_
_entity_poly.entity_id
_entity_poly.type
_entity_poly.pdbx_seq_one_letter_code
_entity_poly.pdbx_strand_id
1 'polypeptide(L)'
;MEKNKVELPQMEELMDNMVNKKNVREIKNEFIGRVVTIVIAGLALITALAWDETLKGVFTYFFGELTGLNNKLFYALTVTFFAVLVSIIISKIFLKKK
;
A
#
# COMPACT_ATOMS: atom_id res chain seq x y z
N MET A 1 33.46 37.53 -26.91
CA MET A 1 32.95 36.34 -26.19
C MET A 1 33.84 36.13 -24.98
N GLU A 2 33.58 36.87 -23.91
CA GLU A 2 34.38 36.81 -22.68
C GLU A 2 33.96 35.56 -21.92
N LYS A 3 34.82 34.54 -21.89
CA LYS A 3 34.61 33.34 -21.08
C LYS A 3 34.77 33.76 -19.63
N ASN A 4 33.64 34.03 -18.98
CA ASN A 4 33.56 34.32 -17.56
C ASN A 4 34.23 33.15 -16.81
N LYS A 5 35.43 33.38 -16.28
CA LYS A 5 36.17 32.39 -15.51
C LYS A 5 35.45 32.29 -14.17
N VAL A 6 34.66 31.23 -13.99
CA VAL A 6 34.01 30.91 -12.73
C VAL A 6 35.09 30.93 -11.63
N GLU A 7 35.01 31.90 -10.73
CA GLU A 7 35.98 32.04 -9.65
C GLU A 7 35.75 30.91 -8.63
N LEU A 8 36.84 30.28 -8.18
CA LEU A 8 36.86 29.21 -7.17
C LEU A 8 35.87 29.43 -5.98
N PRO A 9 35.78 30.63 -5.37
CA PRO A 9 34.82 30.88 -4.28
C PRO A 9 33.34 30.82 -4.68
N GLN A 10 32.97 31.19 -5.92
CA GLN A 10 31.57 31.10 -6.38
C GLN A 10 31.16 29.64 -6.62
N MET A 11 32.08 28.82 -7.11
CA MET A 11 31.81 27.39 -7.34
C MET A 11 31.61 26.65 -6.02
N GLU A 12 32.39 26.98 -4.99
CA GLU A 12 32.23 26.42 -3.63
C GLU A 12 30.84 26.75 -3.04
N GLU A 13 30.40 28.00 -3.14
CA GLU A 13 29.09 28.44 -2.65
C GLU A 13 27.91 27.81 -3.43
N LEU A 14 28.05 27.65 -4.76
CA LEU A 14 27.06 26.95 -5.58
C LEU A 14 26.98 25.46 -5.23
N MET A 15 28.13 24.82 -5.02
CA MET A 15 28.19 23.41 -4.61
C MET A 15 27.54 23.22 -3.25
N ASP A 16 27.80 24.08 -2.27
CA ASP A 16 27.22 24.01 -0.93
C ASP A 16 25.68 24.17 -0.97
N ASN A 17 25.18 25.14 -1.73
CA ASN A 17 23.74 25.34 -1.93
C ASN A 17 23.07 24.17 -2.66
N MET A 18 23.74 23.56 -3.65
CA MET A 18 23.24 22.38 -4.35
C MET A 18 23.24 21.14 -3.46
N VAL A 19 24.28 20.92 -2.66
CA VAL A 19 24.38 19.84 -1.68
C VAL A 19 23.27 19.98 -0.64
N ASN A 20 23.10 21.16 -0.06
CA ASN A 20 22.05 21.42 0.93
C ASN A 20 20.64 21.20 0.34
N LYS A 21 20.37 21.73 -0.86
CA LYS A 21 19.08 21.54 -1.55
C LYS A 21 18.80 20.07 -1.88
N LYS A 22 19.84 19.32 -2.30
CA LYS A 22 19.74 17.88 -2.58
C LYS A 22 19.43 17.10 -1.30
N ASN A 23 20.17 17.35 -0.22
CA ASN A 23 19.97 16.70 1.08
C ASN A 23 18.56 16.97 1.64
N VAL A 24 18.09 18.21 1.58
CA VAL A 24 16.72 18.58 2.00
C VAL A 24 15.66 17.85 1.16
N ARG A 25 15.89 17.73 -0.15
CA ARG A 25 14.98 17.00 -1.05
C ARG A 25 14.97 15.50 -0.76
N GLU A 26 16.11 14.91 -0.47
CA GLU A 26 16.23 13.50 -0.09
C GLU A 26 15.50 13.22 1.23
N ILE A 27 15.74 14.03 2.27
CA ILE A 27 15.04 13.92 3.56
C ILE A 27 13.52 14.07 3.37
N LYS A 28 13.07 15.04 2.57
CA LYS A 28 11.65 15.23 2.28
C LYS A 28 11.05 14.01 1.57
N ASN A 29 11.74 13.45 0.59
CA ASN A 29 11.27 12.29 -0.15
C ASN A 29 11.17 11.06 0.74
N GLU A 30 12.17 10.81 1.59
CA GLU A 30 12.14 9.70 2.55
C GLU A 30 11.02 9.86 3.57
N PHE A 31 10.82 11.07 4.09
CA PHE A 31 9.73 11.37 5.01
C PHE A 31 8.36 11.10 4.38
N ILE A 32 8.12 11.63 3.18
CA ILE A 32 6.87 11.40 2.44
C ILE A 32 6.69 9.91 2.15
N GLY A 33 7.74 9.20 1.74
CA GLY A 33 7.69 7.76 1.49
C GLY A 33 7.27 6.96 2.72
N ARG A 34 7.80 7.30 3.90
CA ARG A 34 7.41 6.67 5.17
C ARG A 34 5.97 6.99 5.54
N VAL A 35 5.55 8.26 5.42
CA VAL A 35 4.16 8.68 5.70
C VAL A 35 3.19 7.94 4.78
N VAL A 36 3.46 7.90 3.48
CA VAL A 36 2.63 7.16 2.50
C VAL A 36 2.54 5.69 2.87
N THR A 37 3.64 5.05 3.27
CA THR A 37 3.65 3.65 3.71
C THR A 37 2.73 3.42 4.91
N ILE A 38 2.79 4.30 5.92
CA ILE A 38 1.93 4.22 7.11
C ILE A 38 0.46 4.45 6.74
N VAL A 39 0.17 5.43 5.87
CA VAL A 39 -1.19 5.70 5.40
C VAL A 39 -1.76 4.49 4.64
N ILE A 40 -1.00 3.93 3.70
CA ILE A 40 -1.40 2.73 2.95
C ILE A 40 -1.65 1.56 3.92
N ALA A 41 -0.78 1.36 4.91
CA ALA A 41 -0.96 0.32 5.91
C ALA A 41 -2.23 0.52 6.75
N GLY A 42 -2.50 1.76 7.20
CA GLY A 42 -3.73 2.10 7.92
C GLY A 42 -4.99 1.87 7.07
N LEU A 43 -4.96 2.26 5.80
CA LEU A 43 -6.06 2.04 4.86
C LEU A 43 -6.27 0.55 4.56
N ALA A 44 -5.19 -0.22 4.39
CA ALA A 44 -5.27 -1.67 4.21
C ALA A 44 -5.93 -2.35 5.42
N LEU A 45 -5.63 -1.90 6.63
CA LEU A 45 -6.27 -2.38 7.85
C LEU A 45 -7.77 -2.06 7.88
N ILE A 46 -8.15 -0.80 7.65
CA ILE A 46 -9.56 -0.38 7.60
C ILE A 46 -10.32 -1.15 6.53
N THR A 47 -9.71 -1.32 5.35
CA THR A 47 -10.28 -2.08 4.24
C THR A 47 -10.52 -3.53 4.65
N ALA A 48 -9.54 -4.19 5.28
CA ALA A 48 -9.71 -5.56 5.75
C ALA A 48 -10.88 -5.71 6.75
N LEU A 49 -11.05 -4.74 7.67
CA LEU A 49 -12.18 -4.73 8.59
C LEU A 49 -13.52 -4.54 7.86
N ALA A 50 -13.59 -3.62 6.90
CA ALA A 50 -14.82 -3.38 6.14
C ALA A 50 -15.24 -4.59 5.30
N TRP A 51 -14.27 -5.32 4.72
CA TRP A 51 -14.54 -6.55 3.99
C TRP A 51 -15.07 -7.67 4.90
N ASP A 52 -14.60 -7.80 6.13
CA ASP A 52 -15.15 -8.76 7.10
C ASP A 52 -16.64 -8.47 7.39
N GLU A 53 -16.98 -7.21 7.64
CA GLU A 53 -18.37 -6.81 7.87
C GLU A 53 -19.24 -7.01 6.62
N THR A 54 -18.73 -6.64 5.45
CA THR A 54 -19.43 -6.78 4.17
C THR A 54 -19.72 -8.25 3.85
N LEU A 55 -18.73 -9.14 4.00
CA LEU A 55 -18.91 -10.56 3.73
C LEU A 55 -19.93 -11.20 4.68
N LYS A 56 -19.94 -10.81 5.96
CA LYS A 56 -20.97 -11.21 6.91
C LYS A 56 -22.35 -10.73 6.48
N GLY A 57 -22.48 -9.47 6.09
CA GLY A 57 -23.75 -8.88 5.63
C GLY A 57 -24.28 -9.55 4.36
N VAL A 58 -23.40 -9.83 3.39
CA VAL A 58 -23.77 -10.58 2.18
C VAL A 58 -24.23 -11.98 2.54
N PHE A 59 -23.49 -12.68 3.42
CA PHE A 59 -23.87 -14.01 3.85
C PHE A 59 -25.22 -13.99 4.59
N THR A 60 -25.45 -13.05 5.50
CA THR A 60 -26.72 -12.97 6.24
C THR A 60 -27.89 -12.64 5.34
N TYR A 61 -27.69 -11.83 4.31
CA TYR A 61 -28.71 -11.53 3.31
C TYR A 61 -29.15 -12.78 2.53
N PHE A 62 -28.22 -13.66 2.15
CA PHE A 62 -28.53 -14.86 1.36
C PHE A 62 -28.88 -16.12 2.19
N PHE A 63 -28.26 -16.29 3.36
CA PHE A 63 -28.31 -17.53 4.14
C PHE A 63 -28.93 -17.36 5.55
N GLY A 64 -29.31 -16.14 5.93
CA GLY A 64 -29.89 -15.84 7.24
C GLY A 64 -28.85 -15.59 8.34
N GLU A 65 -29.33 -15.40 9.58
CA GLU A 65 -28.48 -14.90 10.66
C GLU A 65 -27.34 -15.84 11.10
N LEU A 66 -26.21 -15.25 11.48
CA LEU A 66 -25.02 -15.92 12.01
C LEU A 66 -25.13 -16.23 13.52
N THR A 67 -26.28 -16.72 13.98
CA THR A 67 -26.54 -16.98 15.41
C THR A 67 -26.06 -18.37 15.85
N GLY A 68 -26.31 -19.41 15.05
CA GLY A 68 -25.93 -20.79 15.35
C GLY A 68 -24.47 -21.14 15.00
N LEU A 69 -23.89 -22.10 15.74
CA LEU A 69 -22.56 -22.65 15.44
C LEU A 69 -22.49 -23.21 14.01
N ASN A 70 -23.55 -23.90 13.57
CA ASN A 70 -23.65 -24.45 12.23
C ASN A 70 -23.56 -23.36 11.14
N ASN A 71 -24.26 -22.23 11.34
CA ASN A 71 -24.25 -21.12 10.38
C ASN A 71 -22.88 -20.41 10.34
N LYS A 72 -22.22 -20.27 11.49
CA LYS A 72 -20.86 -19.71 11.58
C LYS A 72 -19.82 -20.60 10.90
N LEU A 73 -19.92 -21.93 11.09
CA LEU A 73 -19.08 -22.90 10.39
C LEU A 73 -19.30 -22.87 8.89
N PHE A 74 -20.57 -22.81 8.45
CA PHE A 74 -20.90 -22.71 7.03
C PHE A 74 -20.38 -21.41 6.40
N TYR A 75 -20.51 -20.27 7.10
CA TYR A 75 -19.90 -19.00 6.71
C TYR A 75 -18.39 -19.12 6.54
N ALA A 76 -17.69 -19.64 7.55
CA ALA A 76 -16.23 -19.77 7.52
C ALA A 76 -15.75 -20.63 6.35
N LEU A 77 -16.41 -21.77 6.09
CA LEU A 77 -16.09 -22.63 4.95
C LEU A 77 -16.34 -21.94 3.62
N THR A 78 -17.48 -21.23 3.50
CA THR A 78 -17.86 -20.51 2.28
C THR A 78 -16.85 -19.42 1.94
N VAL A 79 -16.53 -18.55 2.91
CA VAL A 79 -15.56 -17.47 2.72
C VAL A 79 -14.17 -18.02 2.42
N THR A 80 -13.75 -19.09 3.11
CA THR A 80 -12.45 -19.73 2.85
C THR A 80 -12.37 -20.31 1.45
N PHE A 81 -13.45 -20.97 0.98
CA PHE A 81 -13.51 -21.52 -0.36
C PHE A 81 -13.36 -20.42 -1.43
N PHE A 82 -14.10 -19.31 -1.30
CA PHE A 82 -13.95 -18.18 -2.21
C PHE A 82 -12.57 -17.53 -2.13
N ALA A 83 -12.00 -17.38 -0.93
CA ALA A 83 -10.66 -16.84 -0.74
C ALA A 83 -9.59 -17.70 -1.45
N VAL A 84 -9.70 -19.02 -1.38
CA VAL A 84 -8.81 -19.95 -2.10
C VAL A 84 -9.00 -19.83 -3.61
N LEU A 85 -10.23 -19.77 -4.12
CA LEU A 85 -10.48 -19.60 -5.55
C LEU A 85 -9.89 -18.28 -6.08
N VAL A 86 -10.16 -17.17 -5.40
CA VAL A 86 -9.61 -15.86 -5.75
C VAL A 86 -8.08 -15.88 -5.67
N SER A 87 -7.52 -16.49 -4.63
CA SER A 87 -6.06 -16.66 -4.48
C SER A 87 -5.44 -17.44 -5.65
N ILE A 88 -6.09 -18.52 -6.12
CA ILE A 88 -5.63 -19.28 -7.29
C ILE A 88 -5.71 -18.43 -8.57
N ILE A 89 -6.78 -17.65 -8.77
CA ILE A 89 -6.94 -16.79 -9.95
C ILE A 89 -5.84 -15.73 -9.97
N ILE A 90 -5.64 -15.02 -8.85
CA ILE A 90 -4.56 -14.05 -8.67
C ILE A 90 -3.22 -14.73 -8.91
N SER A 91 -2.98 -15.89 -8.30
CA SER A 91 -1.78 -16.69 -8.49
C SER A 91 -1.53 -16.98 -9.98
N LYS A 92 -2.54 -17.41 -10.75
CA LYS A 92 -2.37 -17.68 -12.19
C LYS A 92 -2.10 -16.42 -13.03
N ILE A 93 -2.69 -15.28 -12.69
CA ILE A 93 -2.48 -14.01 -13.41
C ILE A 93 -1.08 -13.45 -13.12
N PHE A 94 -0.64 -13.52 -11.85
CA PHE A 94 0.60 -12.88 -11.41
C PHE A 94 1.83 -13.82 -11.42
N LEU A 95 1.66 -15.13 -11.21
CA LEU A 95 2.76 -16.13 -11.26
C LEU A 95 2.98 -16.70 -12.66
N LYS A 96 2.14 -16.41 -13.66
CA LYS A 96 2.48 -16.67 -15.07
C LYS A 96 3.45 -15.59 -15.58
N LYS A 97 4.59 -15.48 -14.90
CA LYS A 97 5.76 -14.73 -15.33
C LYS A 97 6.99 -15.62 -15.18
N LYS A 98 7.00 -16.72 -15.92
CA LYS A 98 8.17 -17.25 -16.62
C LYS A 98 7.70 -18.13 -17.78
#